data_AF-A0A1R1CSJ1-F1
#
_entry.id   AF-A0A1R1CSJ1-F1
#
_cell.length_a   1.000
_cell.length_b   1.000
_cell.length_c   1.000
_cell.angle_alpha   90.00
_cell.angle_beta   90.00
_cell.angle_gamma   90.00
#
_symmetry.space_group_name_H-M   'P 1'
#
loop_
_entity.id
_entity.type
_entity.pdbx_description
1 polymer ?
#
loop_
_entity_poly.entity_id
_entity_poly.type
_entity_poly.pdbx_seq_one_letter_code
_entity_poly.pdbx_strand_id
1 'polypeptide(L)'
;MTINFIEHRESITRNLIIFMRSKGYSKLSLSKQTNISRSEIDQILKSDRFNQSNYNSHIMKINESFHLPSDYFLEPQVTTVSPHANADVCSHDGVETQRSPEVQLLFDGLDNIFDIFSMYVKRV
;
A
#
# COMPACT_ATOMS: atom_id res chain seq x y z
N MET A 1 -3.89 21.71 15.12
CA MET A 1 -2.52 21.20 15.32
C MET A 1 -2.02 20.70 13.98
N THR A 2 -0.88 21.20 13.50
CA THR A 2 -0.21 20.67 12.31
C THR A 2 0.55 19.42 12.70
N ILE A 3 -0.02 18.26 12.38
CA ILE A 3 0.61 16.97 12.64
C ILE A 3 1.82 16.83 11.71
N ASN A 4 2.97 16.46 12.27
CA ASN A 4 4.19 16.25 11.50
C ASN A 4 4.30 14.80 11.05
N PHE A 5 3.69 14.47 9.90
CA PHE A 5 3.65 13.10 9.39
C PHE A 5 5.04 12.54 9.03
N ILE A 6 6.03 13.39 8.75
CA ILE A 6 7.40 12.94 8.41
C ILE A 6 8.05 12.14 9.54
N GLU A 7 7.84 12.53 10.79
CA GLU A 7 8.45 11.84 11.95
C GLU A 7 7.93 10.40 12.08
N HIS A 8 6.73 10.15 11.56
CA HIS A 8 6.07 8.85 11.57
C HIS A 8 6.02 8.20 10.19
N ARG A 9 6.87 8.63 9.24
CA ARG A 9 6.81 8.19 7.84
C ARG A 9 6.86 6.67 7.67
N GLU A 10 7.61 5.96 8.52
CA GLU A 10 7.71 4.49 8.46
C GLU A 10 6.39 3.83 8.87
N SER A 11 5.80 4.28 9.98
CA SER A 11 4.49 3.82 10.46
C SER A 11 3.39 4.14 9.45
N ILE A 12 3.37 5.35 8.92
CA ILE A 12 2.41 5.79 7.90
C ILE A 12 2.56 4.96 6.63
N THR A 13 3.78 4.71 6.17
CA THR A 13 4.04 3.86 5.01
C THR A 13 3.50 2.46 5.22
N ARG A 14 3.78 1.83 6.37
CA ARG A 14 3.26 0.51 6.73
C ARG A 14 1.74 0.50 6.77
N ASN A 15 1.12 1.48 7.44
CA ASN A 15 -0.33 1.60 7.56
C ASN A 15 -1.00 1.87 6.21
N LEU A 16 -0.39 2.67 5.34
CA LEU A 16 -0.86 2.93 3.99
C LEU A 16 -0.80 1.66 3.12
N ILE A 17 0.26 0.85 3.25
CA ILE A 17 0.36 -0.45 2.57
C ILE A 17 -0.75 -1.40 3.04
N ILE A 18 -0.99 -1.46 4.36
CA ILE A 18 -2.07 -2.29 4.92
C ILE A 18 -3.43 -1.82 4.39
N PHE A 19 -3.68 -0.50 4.42
CA PHE A 19 -4.90 0.09 3.88
C PHE A 19 -5.09 -0.27 2.40
N MET A 20 -4.05 -0.08 1.57
CA MET A 20 -4.09 -0.44 0.15
C MET A 20 -4.42 -1.92 -0.06
N ARG A 21 -3.81 -2.82 0.71
CA ARG A 21 -4.08 -4.26 0.62
C ARG A 21 -5.50 -4.61 1.07
N SER A 22 -5.97 -4.03 2.16
CA SER A 22 -7.31 -4.29 2.70
C SER A 22 -8.44 -3.87 1.75
N LYS A 23 -8.21 -2.83 0.95
CA LYS A 23 -9.17 -2.29 -0.01
C LYS A 23 -8.93 -2.77 -1.44
N GLY A 24 -7.85 -3.53 -1.70
CA GLY A 24 -7.48 -3.99 -3.03
C GLY A 24 -6.96 -2.88 -3.97
N TYR A 25 -6.42 -1.79 -3.42
CA TYR A 25 -5.89 -0.69 -4.23
C TYR A 25 -4.47 -0.97 -4.74
N SER A 26 -4.28 -0.82 -6.05
CA SER A 26 -2.95 -0.71 -6.65
C SER A 26 -2.42 0.73 -6.58
N LYS A 27 -1.10 0.92 -6.75
CA LYS A 27 -0.48 2.26 -6.83
C LYS A 27 -1.16 3.14 -7.89
N LEU A 28 -1.58 2.53 -9.00
CA LEU A 28 -2.28 3.21 -10.09
C LEU A 28 -3.70 3.62 -9.68
N SER A 29 -4.42 2.73 -8.99
CA SER A 29 -5.77 3.04 -8.48
C SER A 29 -5.73 4.17 -7.47
N LEU A 30 -4.78 4.11 -6.53
CA LEU A 30 -4.58 5.15 -5.52
C LEU A 30 -4.26 6.50 -6.18
N SER A 31 -3.37 6.51 -7.17
CA SER A 31 -3.01 7.71 -7.95
C SER A 31 -4.22 8.38 -8.58
N LYS A 32 -5.12 7.59 -9.19
CA LYS A 32 -6.34 8.11 -9.81
C LYS A 32 -7.32 8.68 -8.79
N GLN A 33 -7.45 8.04 -7.64
CA GLN A 33 -8.42 8.47 -6.62
C GLN A 33 -7.96 9.69 -5.83
N THR A 34 -6.66 9.83 -5.58
CA THR A 34 -6.11 10.93 -4.78
C THR A 34 -5.58 12.08 -5.64
N ASN A 35 -5.56 11.91 -6.97
CA ASN A 35 -4.95 12.84 -7.91
C ASN A 35 -3.50 13.20 -7.51
N ILE A 36 -2.76 12.19 -7.04
CA ILE A 36 -1.32 12.24 -6.75
C ILE A 36 -0.65 11.40 -7.83
N SER A 37 0.50 11.82 -8.35
CA SER A 37 1.16 11.05 -9.39
C SER A 37 1.60 9.67 -8.87
N ARG A 38 1.65 8.67 -9.75
CA ARG A 38 2.15 7.34 -9.41
C ARG A 38 3.59 7.39 -8.88
N SER A 39 4.41 8.32 -9.38
CA SER A 39 5.79 8.50 -8.93
C SER A 39 5.85 8.98 -7.49
N GLU A 40 5.02 9.96 -7.12
CA GLU A 40 4.95 10.47 -5.74
C GLU A 40 4.43 9.41 -4.78
N ILE A 41 3.41 8.63 -5.16
CA ILE A 41 2.94 7.50 -4.35
C ILE A 41 4.03 6.45 -4.18
N ASP A 42 4.80 6.15 -5.23
CA ASP A 42 5.90 5.21 -5.13
C ASP A 42 6.99 5.72 -4.17
N GLN A 43 7.30 7.01 -4.21
CA GLN A 43 8.22 7.64 -3.26
C GLN A 43 7.69 7.60 -1.82
N ILE A 44 6.38 7.79 -1.61
CA ILE A 44 5.75 7.73 -0.27
C ILE A 44 5.90 6.31 0.27
N LEU A 45 5.62 5.30 -0.56
CA LEU A 45 5.70 3.89 -0.19
C LEU A 45 7.13 3.38 0.02
N LYS A 46 8.12 4.02 -0.59
CA LYS A 46 9.54 3.70 -0.39
C LYS A 46 10.16 4.44 0.80
N SER A 47 9.40 5.33 1.46
CA SER A 47 9.91 6.26 2.47
C SER A 47 11.15 7.03 1.96
N ASP A 48 11.18 7.34 0.67
CA ASP A 48 12.31 8.04 0.04
C ASP A 48 12.24 9.56 0.33
N ARG A 49 13.32 10.30 0.07
CA ARG A 49 13.51 11.69 0.52
C ARG A 49 12.44 12.66 -0.01
N PHE A 50 11.34 12.79 0.72
CA PHE A 50 10.37 13.88 0.53
C PHE A 50 10.74 15.13 1.34
N ASN A 51 10.47 16.29 0.76
CA ASN A 51 10.40 17.54 1.52
C ASN A 51 9.18 17.49 2.46
N GLN A 52 9.37 17.92 3.71
CA GLN A 52 8.38 17.83 4.79
C GLN A 52 7.01 18.41 4.46
N SER A 53 6.98 19.59 3.84
CA SER A 53 5.73 20.23 3.43
C SER A 53 4.95 19.40 2.40
N ASN A 54 5.66 18.79 1.45
CA ASN A 54 5.03 18.00 0.39
C ASN A 54 4.51 16.67 0.92
N TYR A 55 5.27 16.01 1.79
CA TYR A 55 4.83 14.75 2.41
C TYR A 55 3.52 14.92 3.19
N ASN A 56 3.49 15.92 4.08
CA ASN A 56 2.31 16.18 4.90
C ASN A 56 1.08 16.52 4.04
N SER A 57 1.26 17.33 2.99
CA SER A 57 0.19 17.68 2.05
C SER A 57 -0.34 16.45 1.30
N HIS A 58 0.54 15.55 0.85
CA HIS A 58 0.12 14.32 0.17
C HIS A 58 -0.65 13.38 1.10
N ILE A 59 -0.19 13.16 2.33
CA ILE A 59 -0.90 12.32 3.30
C ILE A 59 -2.27 12.91 3.65
N MET A 60 -2.36 14.22 3.85
CA MET A 60 -3.65 14.89 4.07
C MET A 60 -4.59 14.71 2.87
N LYS A 61 -4.08 14.88 1.64
CA LYS A 61 -4.87 14.70 0.42
C LYS A 61 -5.38 13.26 0.29
N ILE A 62 -4.57 12.26 0.67
CA ILE A 62 -5.01 10.87 0.73
C ILE A 62 -6.15 10.73 1.74
N ASN A 63 -5.99 11.24 2.97
CA ASN A 63 -7.04 11.19 3.99
C ASN A 63 -8.34 11.84 3.50
N GLU A 64 -8.27 13.03 2.91
CA GLU A 64 -9.43 13.74 2.36
C GLU A 64 -10.13 12.96 1.25
N SER A 65 -9.37 12.38 0.33
CA SER A 65 -9.91 11.61 -0.81
C SER A 65 -10.68 10.37 -0.38
N PHE A 66 -10.37 9.83 0.81
CA PHE A 66 -11.02 8.66 1.38
C PHE A 66 -11.94 8.99 2.56
N HIS A 67 -12.15 10.29 2.85
CA HIS A 67 -12.92 10.76 4.00
C HIS A 67 -12.44 10.17 5.35
N LEU A 68 -11.13 10.00 5.49
CA LEU A 68 -10.49 9.46 6.68
C LEU A 68 -10.11 10.58 7.66
N PRO A 69 -10.09 10.28 8.98
CA PRO A 69 -9.53 11.19 9.98
C PRO A 69 -8.09 11.61 9.67
N SER A 70 -7.71 12.82 10.06
CA SER A 70 -6.38 13.37 9.78
C SER A 70 -5.22 12.56 10.38
N ASP A 71 -5.48 11.86 11.47
CA ASP A 71 -4.57 11.02 12.25
C ASP A 71 -4.67 9.53 11.89
N TYR A 72 -5.50 9.16 10.92
CA TYR A 72 -5.80 7.75 10.61
C TYR A 72 -4.57 6.88 10.35
N PHE A 73 -3.56 7.41 9.64
CA PHE A 73 -2.34 6.65 9.35
C PHE A 73 -1.27 6.71 10.45
N LEU A 74 -1.48 7.48 11.53
CA LEU A 74 -0.59 7.52 12.69
C LEU A 74 -0.85 6.36 13.64
N GLU A 75 -2.12 5.97 13.78
CA GLU A 75 -2.49 4.84 14.61
C GLU A 75 -2.18 3.52 13.91
N PRO A 76 -1.70 2.49 14.64
CA PRO A 76 -1.51 1.16 14.08
C PRO A 76 -2.84 0.65 13.48
N GLN A 77 -2.85 0.37 12.18
CA GLN A 77 -4.01 -0.23 11.54
C GLN A 77 -4.13 -1.68 11.99
N VAL A 78 -4.92 -1.91 13.04
CA VAL A 78 -5.23 -3.27 13.51
C VAL A 78 -6.11 -3.90 12.44
N THR A 79 -5.50 -4.69 11.57
CA THR A 79 -6.26 -5.59 10.71
C THR A 79 -6.90 -6.59 11.66
N THR A 80 -8.16 -6.39 12.02
CA THR A 80 -8.97 -7.40 12.69
C THR A 80 -9.13 -8.54 11.71
N VAL A 81 -8.16 -9.45 11.74
CA VAL A 81 -8.28 -10.77 11.13
C VAL A 81 -9.51 -11.38 11.81
N SER A 82 -10.58 -11.54 11.04
CA SER A 82 -11.75 -12.28 11.51
C SER A 82 -11.27 -13.61 12.10
N PRO A 83 -11.76 -14.07 13.26
CA PRO A 83 -11.27 -15.28 13.94
C PRO A 83 -11.42 -16.59 13.13
N HIS A 84 -11.98 -16.52 11.91
CA HIS A 84 -12.13 -17.64 10.99
C HIS A 84 -11.07 -17.73 9.89
N ALA A 85 -10.09 -16.84 9.85
CA ALA A 85 -8.92 -17.00 8.98
C ALA A 85 -7.73 -17.47 9.83
N ASN A 86 -7.27 -18.67 9.53
CA ASN A 86 -6.24 -19.42 10.24
C ASN A 86 -5.08 -18.53 10.74
N ALA A 87 -4.78 -18.70 12.01
CA ALA A 87 -3.68 -18.05 12.69
C ALA A 87 -2.34 -18.44 12.04
N ASP A 88 -1.76 -17.51 11.29
CA ASP A 88 -0.31 -17.42 11.14
C ASP A 88 0.11 -15.97 11.40
N VAL A 89 0.62 -15.80 12.61
CA VAL A 89 1.13 -14.56 13.18
C VAL A 89 2.33 -14.10 12.36
N CYS A 90 2.17 -12.97 11.65
CA CYS A 90 3.28 -12.33 10.96
C CYS A 90 4.13 -11.56 11.98
N SER A 91 4.95 -12.30 12.72
CA SER A 91 6.10 -11.75 13.42
C SER A 91 7.09 -11.24 12.39
N HIS A 92 7.42 -9.97 12.56
CA HIS A 92 8.44 -9.27 11.81
C HIS A 92 9.81 -9.87 12.15
N ASP A 93 10.33 -10.74 11.27
CA ASP A 93 11.76 -11.00 11.15
C ASP A 93 12.08 -11.29 9.69
N GLY A 94 13.19 -10.74 9.21
CA GLY A 94 13.65 -10.79 7.84
C GLY A 94 14.08 -12.20 7.40
N VAL A 95 13.11 -13.08 7.18
CA VAL A 95 13.31 -14.37 6.55
C VAL A 95 12.43 -14.40 5.32
N GLU A 96 13.04 -14.67 4.16
CA GLU A 96 12.33 -15.06 2.94
C GLU A 96 11.46 -16.27 3.28
N THR A 97 10.24 -16.01 3.73
CA THR A 97 9.26 -17.05 3.98
C THR A 97 8.89 -17.57 2.60
N GLN A 98 9.51 -18.70 2.21
CA GLN A 98 9.15 -19.39 0.98
C GLN A 98 7.63 -19.53 0.96
N ARG A 99 7.02 -18.96 -0.08
CA ARG A 99 5.57 -19.05 -0.27
C ARG A 99 5.19 -20.53 -0.30
N SER A 100 4.03 -20.86 0.27
CA SER A 100 3.52 -22.22 0.14
C SER A 100 3.33 -22.57 -1.35
N PRO A 101 3.45 -23.85 -1.73
CA PRO A 101 3.36 -24.25 -3.13
C PRO A 101 2.01 -23.86 -3.77
N GLU A 102 0.93 -23.83 -2.99
CA GLU A 102 -0.39 -23.40 -3.44
C GLU A 102 -0.42 -21.91 -3.77
N VAL A 103 0.21 -21.08 -2.92
CA VAL A 103 0.31 -19.64 -3.14
C VAL A 103 1.21 -19.34 -4.33
N GLN A 104 2.33 -20.05 -4.47
CA GLN A 104 3.23 -19.91 -5.61
C GLN A 104 2.51 -20.24 -6.93
N LEU A 105 1.75 -21.34 -6.95
CA LEU A 105 0.97 -21.74 -8.13
C LEU A 105 -0.11 -20.72 -8.52
N LEU A 106 -0.76 -20.09 -7.53
CA LEU A 106 -1.74 -19.03 -7.80
C LEU A 106 -1.07 -17.76 -8.36
N PHE A 107 0.10 -17.39 -7.85
CA PHE A 107 0.90 -16.28 -8.38
C PHE A 107 1.38 -16.56 -9.80
N ASP A 108 1.90 -17.76 -10.07
CA ASP A 108 2.34 -18.16 -11.41
C ASP A 108 1.15 -18.15 -12.40
N GLY A 109 -0.04 -18.58 -11.96
CA GLY A 109 -1.27 -18.48 -12.74
C GLY A 109 -1.65 -17.03 -13.08
N LEU A 110 -1.45 -16.10 -12.15
CA LEU A 110 -1.69 -14.68 -12.36
C LEU A 110 -0.68 -14.07 -13.34
N ASP A 111 0.60 -14.43 -13.24
CA ASP A 111 1.65 -13.99 -14.15
C ASP A 111 1.36 -14.45 -15.60
N ASN A 112 0.90 -15.69 -15.78
CA ASN A 112 0.46 -16.19 -17.07
C ASN A 112 -0.70 -15.36 -17.68
N ILE A 113 -1.65 -14.92 -16.86
CA ILE A 113 -2.76 -14.07 -17.32
C ILE A 113 -2.23 -12.70 -17.76
N PHE A 114 -1.28 -12.12 -17.02
CA PHE A 114 -0.66 -10.86 -17.39
C PHE A 114 0.16 -10.96 -18.69
N ASP A 115 0.89 -12.06 -18.89
CA ASP A 115 1.63 -12.31 -20.12
C ASP A 115 0.70 -12.39 -21.33
N ILE A 116 -0.40 -13.15 -21.22
CA ILE A 116 -1.42 -13.21 -22.26
C ILE A 116 -2.00 -11.82 -22.54
N PHE A 117 -2.38 -11.09 -21.49
CA PHE A 117 -2.92 -9.74 -21.63
C PHE A 117 -1.92 -8.81 -22.35
N SER A 118 -0.63 -8.92 -22.05
CA SER A 118 0.41 -8.11 -22.68
C SER A 118 0.50 -8.31 -24.19
N MET A 119 0.16 -9.49 -24.71
CA MET A 119 0.12 -9.77 -26.16
C MET A 119 -1.00 -8.99 -26.87
N TYR A 120 -2.09 -8.68 -26.16
CA TYR A 120 -3.24 -7.95 -26.71
C TYR A 120 -3.16 -6.45 -26.49
N VAL A 121 -2.28 -5.98 -25.62
CA VAL A 121 -1.98 -4.54 -25.50
C VAL A 121 -1.15 -4.14 -26.73
N LYS A 122 -1.83 -3.62 -27.75
CA LYS A 122 -1.18 -2.92 -28.88
C LYS A 122 -0.23 -1.86 -28.30
N ARG A 123 1.06 -1.96 -28.62
CA ARG A 123 1.94 -0.78 -28.61
C ARG A 123 1.38 0.18 -29.65
N VAL A 124 0.67 1.20 -29.16
CA VAL A 124 0.41 2.43 -29.90
C VAL A 124 1.66 3.30 -29.81
#